data_AF-A0A7S0MA38-F1
#
_entry.id   AF-A0A7S0MA38-F1
#
_cell.length_a   1.000
_cell.length_b   1.000
_cell.length_c   1.000
_cell.angle_alpha   90.00
_cell.angle_beta   90.00
_cell.angle_gamma   90.00
#
_symmetry.space_group_name_H-M   'P 1'
#
loop_
_entity.id
_entity.type
_entity.pdbx_description
1 polymer ?
#
loop_
_entity_poly.entity_id
_entity_poly.type
_entity_poly.pdbx_seq_one_letter_code
_entity_poly.pdbx_strand_id
1 'polypeptide(L)'
;MTNHISLSKLSKDGVSVEFLIQFATENEEWLAGKSTADVVGWIKERTKDAHCSYAEVLKRQGRGKEVSRATAFGSHAWNGLFLGLVDAAEQYQLSTGELEYIWIDIFVVPQNIEDQEKGENVWFDGFEDNLRSIGRALVVLNSWDDPIYLTRSWCLFELFVIISLNLPYQIVLPREQKKAFLDFLTSGGDIADMFAKVDIARATAFKQADQDKINALVVSTFGGHGRLNEAVLLSLREWLVEAALEATARSGPASAVRLHTA
;
A
#
# COMPACT_ATOMS: atom_id res chain seq x y z
N MET A 1 20.17 27.12 -18.73
CA MET A 1 19.85 27.01 -17.29
C MET A 1 19.20 25.66 -17.09
N THR A 2 19.99 24.66 -16.72
CA THR A 2 19.50 23.34 -16.32
C THR A 2 18.81 23.51 -14.97
N ASN A 3 17.48 23.37 -14.94
CA ASN A 3 16.73 23.30 -13.70
C ASN A 3 17.21 22.04 -12.96
N HIS A 4 18.11 22.22 -11.99
CA HIS A 4 18.39 21.18 -11.01
C HIS A 4 17.10 20.99 -10.20
N ILE A 5 16.39 19.89 -10.47
CA ILE A 5 15.27 19.46 -9.64
C ILE A 5 15.88 19.17 -8.26
N SER A 6 15.62 20.04 -7.28
CA SER A 6 15.96 19.74 -5.89
C SER A 6 15.02 18.63 -5.43
N LEU A 7 15.46 17.38 -5.59
CA LEU A 7 14.76 16.17 -5.12
C LEU A 7 14.83 16.01 -3.59
N SER A 8 15.17 17.07 -2.85
CA SER A 8 15.38 17.04 -1.41
C SER A 8 14.11 16.77 -0.60
N LYS A 9 12.92 16.82 -1.21
CA LYS A 9 11.65 16.45 -0.55
C LYS A 9 10.76 15.70 -1.51
N LEU A 10 10.36 14.48 -1.13
CA LEU A 10 9.27 13.76 -1.76
C LEU A 10 8.03 14.66 -1.84
N SER A 11 7.30 14.62 -2.96
CA SER A 11 6.04 15.35 -3.10
C SER A 11 5.11 15.00 -1.95
N LYS A 12 4.34 15.98 -1.46
CA LYS A 12 3.27 15.77 -0.47
C LYS A 12 1.90 15.63 -1.13
N ASP A 13 1.86 15.56 -2.46
CA ASP A 13 0.63 15.40 -3.22
C ASP A 13 0.21 13.93 -3.28
N GLY A 14 -1.10 13.71 -3.38
CA GLY A 14 -1.71 12.44 -3.73
C GLY A 14 -2.58 12.60 -4.97
N VAL A 15 -2.90 11.48 -5.60
CA VAL A 15 -3.89 11.42 -6.68
C VAL A 15 -5.26 11.11 -6.09
N SER A 16 -6.32 11.77 -6.57
CA SER A 16 -7.68 11.50 -6.10
C SER A 16 -8.09 10.07 -6.41
N VAL A 17 -8.91 9.45 -5.56
CA VAL A 17 -9.49 8.13 -5.84
C VAL A 17 -10.36 8.17 -7.11
N GLU A 18 -11.05 9.28 -7.39
CA GLU A 18 -11.80 9.47 -8.64
C GLU A 18 -10.91 9.35 -9.89
N PHE A 19 -9.71 9.94 -9.85
CA PHE A 19 -8.72 9.76 -10.91
C PHE A 19 -8.32 8.29 -11.08
N LEU A 20 -8.12 7.55 -9.99
CA LEU A 20 -7.75 6.13 -10.06
C LEU A 20 -8.85 5.29 -10.72
N ILE A 21 -10.11 5.56 -10.36
CA ILE A 21 -11.28 4.89 -10.94
C ILE A 21 -11.37 5.23 -12.43
N GLN A 22 -11.33 6.52 -12.79
CA GLN A 22 -11.38 6.95 -14.18
C GLN A 22 -10.23 6.36 -15.01
N PHE A 23 -9.01 6.40 -14.47
CA PHE A 23 -7.85 5.79 -15.10
C PHE A 23 -8.07 4.30 -15.33
N ALA A 24 -8.57 3.56 -14.34
CA ALA A 24 -8.87 2.14 -14.48
C ALA A 24 -9.93 1.87 -15.55
N THR A 25 -11.04 2.61 -15.55
CA THR A 25 -12.13 2.46 -16.51
C THR A 25 -11.69 2.77 -17.95
N GLU A 26 -10.93 3.84 -18.17
CA GLU A 26 -10.44 4.22 -19.50
C GLU A 26 -9.41 3.22 -20.07
N ASN A 27 -8.83 2.38 -19.22
CA ASN A 27 -7.71 1.51 -19.53
C ASN A 27 -7.99 0.03 -19.21
N GLU A 28 -9.25 -0.33 -18.96
CA GLU A 28 -9.66 -1.63 -18.41
C GLU A 28 -9.10 -2.81 -19.22
N GLU A 29 -9.20 -2.74 -20.55
CA GLU A 29 -8.81 -3.83 -21.46
C GLU A 29 -7.34 -4.24 -21.28
N TRP A 30 -6.43 -3.27 -21.17
CA TRP A 30 -5.01 -3.58 -21.01
C TRP A 30 -4.59 -3.74 -19.56
N LEU A 31 -5.31 -3.15 -18.60
CA LEU A 31 -5.06 -3.29 -17.17
C LEU A 31 -5.51 -4.64 -16.60
N ALA A 32 -6.37 -5.37 -17.31
CA ALA A 32 -6.79 -6.71 -16.92
C ALA A 32 -5.57 -7.63 -16.66
N GLY A 33 -5.46 -8.11 -15.42
CA GLY A 33 -4.36 -8.97 -14.98
C GLY A 33 -2.99 -8.28 -14.88
N LYS A 34 -2.92 -6.95 -14.98
CA LYS A 34 -1.65 -6.22 -14.86
C LYS A 34 -1.29 -5.90 -13.43
N SER A 35 -0.01 -6.03 -13.15
CA SER A 35 0.60 -5.59 -11.91
C SER A 35 0.78 -4.07 -11.91
N THR A 36 0.98 -3.51 -10.74
CA THR A 36 1.36 -2.09 -10.61
C THR A 36 2.72 -1.80 -11.29
N ALA A 37 3.63 -2.77 -11.32
CA ALA A 37 4.90 -2.67 -12.05
C ALA A 37 4.70 -2.52 -13.57
N ASP A 38 3.68 -3.17 -14.16
CA ASP A 38 3.33 -2.98 -15.57
C ASP A 38 2.87 -1.53 -15.84
N VAL A 39 2.09 -0.96 -14.91
CA VAL A 39 1.62 0.44 -15.00
C VAL A 39 2.79 1.42 -14.89
N VAL A 40 3.83 1.12 -14.11
CA VAL A 40 5.06 1.92 -14.07
C VAL A 40 5.69 2.02 -15.46
N GLY A 41 5.71 0.94 -16.25
CA GLY A 41 6.20 0.98 -17.64
C GLY A 41 5.41 1.96 -18.51
N TRP A 42 4.08 1.95 -18.38
CA TRP A 42 3.19 2.89 -19.06
C TRP A 42 3.41 4.35 -18.62
N ILE A 43 3.66 4.57 -17.32
CA ILE A 43 3.94 5.90 -16.75
C ILE A 43 5.28 6.43 -17.25
N LYS A 44 6.32 5.58 -17.28
CA LYS A 44 7.66 5.96 -17.75
C LYS A 44 7.61 6.48 -19.18
N GLU A 45 6.93 5.79 -20.09
CA GLU A 45 6.80 6.23 -21.49
C GLU A 45 6.16 7.63 -21.60
N ARG A 46 5.17 7.93 -20.77
CA ARG A 46 4.45 9.22 -20.79
C ARG A 46 5.14 10.35 -20.04
N THR A 47 6.10 10.02 -19.19
CA THR A 47 6.85 11.01 -18.40
C THR A 47 8.30 11.16 -18.89
N LYS A 48 8.67 10.50 -20.00
CA LYS A 48 10.07 10.42 -20.48
C LYS A 48 10.69 11.78 -20.76
N ASP A 49 9.93 12.69 -21.37
CA ASP A 49 10.39 14.04 -21.75
C ASP A 49 10.04 15.09 -20.67
N ALA A 50 9.24 14.72 -19.67
CA ALA A 50 8.71 15.66 -18.68
C ALA A 50 9.64 15.85 -17.47
N HIS A 51 10.54 14.88 -17.23
CA HIS A 51 11.44 14.80 -16.07
C HIS A 51 10.74 15.07 -14.73
N CYS A 52 9.48 14.65 -14.58
CA CYS A 52 8.70 14.81 -13.37
C CYS A 52 7.82 13.59 -13.11
N SER A 53 7.06 13.63 -12.02
CA SER A 53 6.07 12.58 -11.71
C SER A 53 4.84 12.69 -12.61
N TYR A 54 4.07 11.61 -12.72
CA TYR A 54 2.83 11.64 -13.50
C TYR A 54 1.81 12.62 -12.92
N ALA A 55 1.74 12.74 -11.59
CA ALA A 55 0.91 13.71 -10.90
C ALA A 55 1.26 15.17 -11.33
N GLU A 56 2.54 15.49 -11.50
CA GLU A 56 2.96 16.79 -12.01
C GLU A 56 2.59 16.98 -13.49
N VAL A 57 2.63 15.92 -14.31
CA VAL A 57 2.11 15.96 -15.69
C VAL A 57 0.61 16.28 -15.71
N LEU A 58 -0.19 15.65 -14.85
CA LEU A 58 -1.63 15.93 -14.73
C LEU A 58 -1.88 17.41 -14.40
N LYS A 59 -1.15 17.97 -13.43
CA LYS A 59 -1.25 19.40 -13.10
C LYS A 59 -0.95 20.30 -14.30
N ARG A 60 0.14 20.02 -15.04
CA ARG A 60 0.55 20.79 -16.23
C ARG A 60 -0.47 20.70 -17.38
N GLN A 61 -1.24 19.61 -17.45
CA GLN A 61 -2.31 19.42 -18.42
C GLN A 61 -3.64 20.08 -18.01
N GLY A 62 -3.65 20.87 -16.92
CA GLY A 62 -4.88 21.50 -16.41
C GLY A 62 -5.78 20.53 -15.63
N ARG A 63 -5.31 19.32 -15.33
CA ARG A 63 -6.04 18.31 -14.53
C ARG A 63 -5.75 18.43 -13.04
N GLY A 64 -5.53 19.67 -12.55
CA GLY A 64 -5.15 19.94 -11.16
C GLY A 64 -6.16 19.48 -10.11
N LYS A 65 -7.44 19.28 -10.47
CA LYS A 65 -8.47 18.74 -9.55
C LYS A 65 -8.18 17.30 -9.10
N GLU A 66 -7.43 16.54 -9.90
CA GLU A 66 -7.09 15.14 -9.67
C GLU A 66 -5.88 14.98 -8.75
N VAL A 67 -5.17 16.07 -8.44
CA VAL A 67 -3.95 16.05 -7.65
C VAL A 67 -4.00 17.16 -6.60
N SER A 68 -4.03 16.76 -5.33
CA SER A 68 -4.03 17.67 -4.18
C SER A 68 -3.12 17.13 -3.09
N ARG A 69 -3.05 17.80 -1.94
CA ARG A 69 -2.32 17.29 -0.77
C ARG A 69 -2.84 15.89 -0.42
N ALA A 70 -1.93 14.94 -0.25
CA ALA A 70 -2.29 13.59 0.12
C ALA A 70 -2.99 13.54 1.48
N THR A 71 -4.11 12.85 1.52
CA THR A 71 -4.90 12.56 2.73
C THR A 71 -4.51 11.23 3.35
N ALA A 72 -3.98 10.29 2.56
CA ALA A 72 -3.45 9.01 3.03
C ALA A 72 -2.24 8.54 2.22
N PHE A 73 -1.34 7.80 2.86
CA PHE A 73 -0.23 7.11 2.20
C PHE A 73 -0.66 5.74 1.70
N GLY A 74 -0.50 5.44 0.40
CA GLY A 74 -0.88 4.16 -0.19
C GLY A 74 0.27 3.15 -0.21
N SER A 75 0.36 2.31 0.81
CA SER A 75 1.32 1.19 0.86
C SER A 75 0.77 -0.01 0.10
N HIS A 76 1.45 -0.45 -0.95
CA HIS A 76 0.99 -1.53 -1.81
C HIS A 76 2.15 -2.28 -2.48
N ALA A 77 1.90 -3.52 -2.91
CA ALA A 77 2.91 -4.30 -3.60
C ALA A 77 2.91 -3.99 -5.11
N TRP A 78 4.08 -3.65 -5.67
CA TRP A 78 4.22 -3.42 -7.11
C TRP A 78 3.86 -4.64 -7.97
N ASN A 79 4.10 -5.85 -7.46
CA ASN A 79 3.69 -7.11 -8.12
C ASN A 79 2.21 -7.45 -7.91
N GLY A 80 1.51 -6.70 -7.07
CA GLY A 80 0.08 -6.82 -6.89
C GLY A 80 -0.69 -6.26 -8.08
N LEU A 81 -1.89 -6.81 -8.33
CA LEU A 81 -2.78 -6.34 -9.39
C LEU A 81 -3.15 -4.87 -9.18
N PHE A 82 -2.95 -4.05 -10.22
CA PHE A 82 -3.23 -2.62 -10.14
C PHE A 82 -4.73 -2.33 -9.94
N LEU A 83 -5.61 -3.08 -10.60
CA LEU A 83 -7.06 -2.95 -10.39
C LEU A 83 -7.48 -3.29 -8.95
N GLY A 84 -6.75 -4.18 -8.27
CA GLY A 84 -6.95 -4.43 -6.85
C GLY A 84 -6.60 -3.23 -5.96
N LEU A 85 -5.53 -2.48 -6.31
CA LEU A 85 -5.19 -1.22 -5.63
C LEU A 85 -6.29 -0.18 -5.82
N VAL A 86 -6.81 -0.02 -7.05
CA VAL A 86 -7.88 0.94 -7.34
C VAL A 86 -9.14 0.61 -6.55
N ASP A 87 -9.57 -0.66 -6.56
CA ASP A 87 -10.76 -1.11 -5.84
C ASP A 87 -10.61 -0.99 -4.31
N ALA A 88 -9.42 -1.26 -3.76
CA ALA A 88 -9.12 -1.03 -2.35
C ALA A 88 -9.16 0.47 -1.98
N ALA A 89 -8.62 1.34 -2.83
CA ALA A 89 -8.66 2.79 -2.63
C ALA A 89 -10.10 3.33 -2.67
N GLU A 90 -10.94 2.79 -3.55
CA GLU A 90 -12.36 3.13 -3.60
C GLU A 90 -13.09 2.69 -2.33
N GLN A 91 -12.86 1.46 -1.85
CA GLN A 91 -13.44 1.02 -0.58
C GLN A 91 -12.98 1.87 0.61
N TYR A 92 -11.72 2.28 0.64
CA TYR A 92 -11.19 3.17 1.66
C TYR A 92 -11.87 4.55 1.62
N GLN A 93 -12.08 5.12 0.43
CA GLN A 93 -12.82 6.36 0.30
C GLN A 93 -14.28 6.21 0.80
N LEU A 94 -14.93 5.10 0.46
CA LEU A 94 -16.28 4.81 0.93
C LEU A 94 -16.37 4.62 2.45
N SER A 95 -15.34 4.04 3.08
CA SER A 95 -15.31 3.84 4.54
C SER A 95 -15.06 5.14 5.31
N THR A 96 -14.31 6.08 4.73
CA THR A 96 -14.05 7.40 5.32
C THR A 96 -15.21 8.36 5.10
N GLY A 97 -15.96 8.22 4.01
CA GLY A 97 -17.04 9.13 3.62
C GLY A 97 -16.55 10.50 3.12
N GLU A 98 -15.25 10.63 2.89
CA GLU A 98 -14.57 11.87 2.51
C GLU A 98 -13.93 11.70 1.13
N LEU A 99 -13.56 12.81 0.48
CA LEU A 99 -12.73 12.74 -0.73
C LEU A 99 -11.29 12.43 -0.34
N GLU A 100 -10.73 11.37 -0.91
CA GLU A 100 -9.39 10.89 -0.59
C GLU A 100 -8.41 11.17 -1.75
N TYR A 101 -7.23 11.67 -1.38
CA TYR A 101 -6.07 11.85 -2.24
C TYR A 101 -4.96 10.93 -1.75
N ILE A 102 -4.72 9.83 -2.46
CA ILE A 102 -3.78 8.82 -2.01
C ILE A 102 -2.39 9.11 -2.57
N TRP A 103 -1.39 9.17 -1.69
CA TRP A 103 0.01 9.19 -2.09
C TRP A 103 0.39 7.80 -2.60
N ILE A 104 0.48 7.65 -3.92
CA ILE A 104 0.86 6.40 -4.58
C ILE A 104 2.14 6.66 -5.36
N ASP A 105 3.22 6.01 -4.93
CA ASP A 105 4.58 6.23 -5.40
C ASP A 105 4.73 6.23 -6.93
N ILE A 106 4.06 5.31 -7.63
CA ILE A 106 4.11 5.22 -9.10
C ILE A 106 3.67 6.51 -9.78
N PHE A 107 2.73 7.25 -9.18
CA PHE A 107 2.15 8.47 -9.75
C PHE A 107 2.85 9.74 -9.25
N VAL A 108 3.28 9.77 -7.98
CA VAL A 108 3.74 11.01 -7.33
C VAL A 108 5.26 11.14 -7.27
N VAL A 109 5.99 10.04 -7.47
CA VAL A 109 7.45 10.02 -7.59
C VAL A 109 7.85 10.00 -9.07
N PRO A 110 8.87 10.77 -9.50
CA PRO A 110 9.40 10.71 -10.87
C PRO A 110 9.98 9.32 -11.18
N GLN A 111 9.34 8.57 -12.09
CA GLN A 111 9.73 7.20 -12.41
C GLN A 111 10.91 7.10 -13.40
N ASN A 112 11.17 8.15 -14.18
CA ASN A 112 12.27 8.20 -15.15
C ASN A 112 13.59 8.75 -14.60
N ILE A 113 13.63 9.17 -13.34
CA ILE A 113 14.87 9.64 -12.70
C ILE A 113 15.55 8.44 -12.06
N GLU A 114 16.85 8.26 -12.32
CA GLU A 114 17.63 7.20 -11.69
C GLU A 114 17.77 7.44 -10.19
N ASP A 115 17.91 6.38 -9.39
CA ASP A 115 17.96 6.53 -7.93
C ASP A 115 19.21 7.28 -7.44
N GLN A 116 20.30 7.23 -8.20
CA GLN A 116 21.50 8.04 -7.95
C GLN A 116 21.21 9.54 -8.11
N GLU A 117 20.40 9.90 -9.12
CA GLU A 117 19.97 11.28 -9.35
C GLU A 117 18.91 11.73 -8.34
N LYS A 118 18.08 10.80 -7.85
CA LYS A 118 17.20 11.04 -6.70
C LYS A 118 17.98 11.29 -5.40
N GLY A 119 19.23 10.85 -5.32
CA GLY A 119 20.03 10.77 -4.10
C GLY A 119 19.75 9.45 -3.38
N GLU A 120 20.80 8.68 -3.12
CA GLU A 120 20.72 7.29 -2.62
C GLU A 120 19.89 7.11 -1.34
N ASN A 121 19.67 8.19 -0.58
CA ASN A 121 18.91 8.19 0.66
C ASN A 121 17.59 8.96 0.59
N VAL A 122 17.17 9.60 -0.51
CA VAL A 122 15.97 10.46 -0.48
C VAL A 122 14.69 9.73 -0.09
N TRP A 123 14.57 8.45 -0.44
CA TRP A 123 13.52 7.62 0.12
C TRP A 123 13.69 7.45 1.63
N PHE A 124 14.83 6.98 2.12
CA PHE A 124 15.03 6.74 3.54
C PHE A 124 14.98 8.01 4.42
N ASP A 125 15.51 9.12 3.92
CA ASP A 125 15.58 10.41 4.63
C ASP A 125 14.25 11.19 4.54
N GLY A 126 13.54 11.09 3.41
CA GLY A 126 12.33 11.87 3.14
C GLY A 126 11.02 11.12 3.41
N PHE A 127 11.05 9.79 3.53
CA PHE A 127 9.87 8.95 3.68
C PHE A 127 9.18 9.14 5.02
N GLU A 128 9.94 9.17 6.13
CA GLU A 128 9.37 9.39 7.45
C GLU A 128 8.68 10.76 7.53
N ASP A 129 9.34 11.81 7.06
CA ASP A 129 8.78 13.16 6.93
C ASP A 129 7.53 13.20 6.03
N ASN A 130 7.45 12.31 5.03
CA ASN A 130 6.27 12.18 4.19
C ASN A 130 5.10 11.53 4.93
N LEU A 131 5.35 10.38 5.55
CA LEU A 131 4.36 9.69 6.37
C LEU A 131 3.83 10.60 7.49
N ARG A 132 4.71 11.31 8.21
CA ARG A 132 4.31 12.26 9.26
C ARG A 132 3.48 13.42 8.72
N SER A 133 3.83 13.95 7.55
CA SER A 133 3.10 15.06 6.93
C SER A 133 1.71 14.66 6.43
N ILE A 134 1.54 13.41 6.01
CA ILE A 134 0.26 12.85 5.55
C ILE A 134 -0.60 12.44 6.74
N GLY A 135 0.01 11.80 7.74
CA GLY A 135 -0.59 11.52 9.03
C GLY A 135 -1.49 10.27 9.09
N ARG A 136 -1.66 9.54 7.99
CA ARG A 136 -2.36 8.24 7.97
C ARG A 136 -1.94 7.38 6.77
N ALA A 137 -2.22 6.08 6.81
CA ALA A 137 -1.93 5.16 5.72
C ALA A 137 -3.09 4.23 5.34
N LEU A 138 -3.12 3.88 4.06
CA LEU A 138 -3.91 2.81 3.45
C LEU A 138 -2.94 1.69 3.09
N VAL A 139 -3.09 0.52 3.70
CA VAL A 139 -2.28 -0.67 3.45
C VAL A 139 -3.10 -1.65 2.62
N VAL A 140 -2.65 -1.93 1.39
CA VAL A 140 -3.41 -2.75 0.45
C VAL A 140 -2.86 -4.17 0.38
N LEU A 141 -3.70 -5.13 0.71
CA LEU A 141 -3.45 -6.55 0.48
C LEU A 141 -4.20 -6.99 -0.77
N ASN A 142 -3.50 -7.36 -1.85
CA ASN A 142 -4.15 -7.76 -3.11
C ASN A 142 -4.92 -9.07 -3.03
N SER A 143 -4.59 -9.92 -2.06
CA SER A 143 -5.27 -11.18 -1.74
C SER A 143 -5.18 -11.41 -0.23
N TRP A 144 -6.13 -12.16 0.32
CA TRP A 144 -6.16 -12.43 1.77
C TRP A 144 -5.37 -13.69 2.14
N ASP A 145 -5.32 -14.70 1.26
CA ASP A 145 -4.73 -16.02 1.49
C ASP A 145 -3.24 -16.07 1.11
N ASP A 146 -2.86 -15.38 0.04
CA ASP A 146 -1.48 -15.25 -0.41
C ASP A 146 -1.06 -13.80 -0.69
N PRO A 147 -1.08 -12.93 0.33
CA PRO A 147 -0.78 -11.51 0.15
C PRO A 147 0.68 -11.32 -0.23
N ILE A 148 0.93 -11.01 -1.52
CA ILE A 148 2.26 -10.67 -2.03
C ILE A 148 2.91 -9.57 -1.17
N TYR A 149 2.12 -8.63 -0.65
CA TYR A 149 2.55 -7.58 0.27
C TYR A 149 3.44 -8.10 1.43
N LEU A 150 3.10 -9.24 2.03
CA LEU A 150 3.83 -9.82 3.16
C LEU A 150 5.17 -10.46 2.76
N THR A 151 5.49 -10.50 1.48
CA THR A 151 6.75 -11.07 0.94
C THR A 151 7.71 -10.01 0.40
N ARG A 152 7.34 -8.72 0.48
CA ARG A 152 8.11 -7.62 -0.13
C ARG A 152 8.78 -6.77 0.95
N SER A 153 10.10 -6.61 0.85
CA SER A 153 10.90 -5.93 1.88
C SER A 153 10.45 -4.48 2.07
N TRP A 154 10.17 -3.77 0.97
CA TRP A 154 9.64 -2.40 1.01
C TRP A 154 8.28 -2.34 1.72
N CYS A 155 7.31 -3.17 1.35
CA CYS A 155 5.98 -3.19 1.97
C CYS A 155 6.04 -3.44 3.49
N LEU A 156 6.79 -4.46 3.92
CA LEU A 156 6.95 -4.76 5.34
C LEU A 156 7.69 -3.65 6.10
N PHE A 157 8.70 -3.02 5.47
CA PHE A 157 9.40 -1.87 6.03
C PHE A 157 8.45 -0.67 6.20
N GLU A 158 7.66 -0.33 5.18
CA GLU A 158 6.68 0.76 5.22
C GLU A 158 5.65 0.56 6.34
N LEU A 159 5.05 -0.63 6.42
CA LEU A 159 4.11 -0.98 7.49
C LEU A 159 4.75 -0.84 8.87
N PHE A 160 5.99 -1.28 9.02
CA PHE A 160 6.71 -1.17 10.27
C PHE A 160 7.00 0.29 10.66
N VAL A 161 7.36 1.14 9.70
CA VAL A 161 7.54 2.58 9.95
C VAL A 161 6.20 3.20 10.36
N ILE A 162 5.10 2.89 9.66
CA ILE A 162 3.75 3.35 10.02
C ILE A 162 3.42 3.00 11.49
N ILE A 163 3.65 1.74 11.89
CA ILE A 163 3.43 1.25 13.26
C ILE A 163 4.35 1.97 14.26
N SER A 164 5.64 2.10 13.94
CA SER A 164 6.64 2.74 14.81
C SER A 164 6.36 4.22 15.04
N LEU A 165 5.74 4.88 14.05
CA LEU A 165 5.31 6.26 14.12
C LEU A 165 3.96 6.44 14.83
N ASN A 166 3.28 5.34 15.20
CA ASN A 166 1.93 5.33 15.73
C ASN A 166 0.94 6.11 14.84
N LEU A 167 1.09 5.99 13.53
CA LEU A 167 0.17 6.61 12.58
C LEU A 167 -1.10 5.75 12.44
N PRO A 168 -2.29 6.37 12.37
CA PRO A 168 -3.50 5.65 11.99
C PRO A 168 -3.34 5.00 10.62
N TYR A 169 -3.74 3.73 10.48
CA TYR A 169 -3.80 3.06 9.19
C TYR A 169 -4.98 2.11 9.09
N GLN A 170 -5.35 1.76 7.86
CA GLN A 170 -6.32 0.70 7.57
C GLN A 170 -5.72 -0.32 6.62
N ILE A 171 -5.87 -1.60 6.94
CA ILE A 171 -5.59 -2.70 6.01
C ILE A 171 -6.85 -2.96 5.19
N VAL A 172 -6.74 -2.83 3.87
CA VAL A 172 -7.87 -2.94 2.94
C VAL A 172 -7.60 -4.01 1.89
N LEU A 173 -8.59 -4.87 1.71
CA LEU A 173 -8.65 -5.88 0.65
C LEU A 173 -9.56 -5.37 -0.48
N PRO A 174 -9.29 -5.73 -1.75
CA PRO A 174 -10.27 -5.60 -2.83
C PRO A 174 -11.60 -6.30 -2.49
N ARG A 175 -12.73 -5.87 -3.06
CA ARG A 175 -14.10 -6.24 -2.67
C ARG A 175 -14.30 -7.75 -2.74
N GLU A 176 -13.84 -8.36 -3.82
CA GLU A 176 -13.91 -9.81 -4.01
C GLU A 176 -13.09 -10.56 -2.97
N GLN A 177 -11.88 -10.06 -2.67
CA GLN A 177 -10.99 -10.67 -1.67
C GLN A 177 -11.53 -10.47 -0.25
N LYS A 178 -12.09 -9.30 0.06
CA LYS A 178 -12.78 -9.04 1.33
C LYS A 178 -13.96 -9.97 1.49
N LYS A 179 -14.78 -10.16 0.45
CA LYS A 179 -15.91 -11.09 0.48
C LYS A 179 -15.43 -12.52 0.73
N ALA A 180 -14.47 -13.00 -0.06
CA ALA A 180 -13.92 -14.34 0.07
C ALA A 180 -13.33 -14.59 1.47
N PHE A 181 -12.64 -13.59 2.02
CA PHE A 181 -12.09 -13.64 3.37
C PHE A 181 -13.18 -13.77 4.44
N LEU A 182 -14.23 -12.94 4.38
CA LEU A 182 -15.33 -13.00 5.34
C LEU A 182 -16.11 -14.32 5.24
N ASP A 183 -16.31 -14.85 4.03
CA ASP A 183 -16.93 -16.15 3.81
C ASP A 183 -16.07 -17.28 4.40
N PHE A 184 -14.74 -17.20 4.24
CA PHE A 184 -13.77 -18.14 4.83
C PHE A 184 -13.80 -18.13 6.36
N LEU A 185 -13.80 -16.93 6.97
CA LEU A 185 -13.90 -16.78 8.43
C LEU A 185 -15.22 -17.33 8.97
N THR A 186 -16.33 -17.04 8.29
CA THR A 186 -17.67 -17.55 8.67
C THR A 186 -17.75 -19.07 8.60
N SER A 187 -16.95 -19.68 7.71
CA SER A 187 -16.86 -21.14 7.56
C SER A 187 -15.91 -21.82 8.55
N GLY A 188 -15.30 -21.06 9.47
CA GLY A 188 -14.35 -21.59 10.47
C GLY A 188 -12.94 -21.86 9.92
N GLY A 189 -12.56 -21.17 8.84
CA GLY A 189 -11.23 -21.29 8.25
C GLY A 189 -10.10 -20.83 9.16
N ASP A 190 -8.94 -21.48 9.06
CA ASP A 190 -7.71 -21.13 9.77
C ASP A 190 -6.80 -20.26 8.89
N ILE A 191 -6.31 -19.17 9.45
CA ILE A 191 -5.44 -18.19 8.80
C ILE A 191 -3.96 -18.35 9.18
N ALA A 192 -3.61 -19.43 9.90
CA ALA A 192 -2.24 -19.71 10.30
C ALA A 192 -1.26 -19.63 9.12
N ASP A 193 -1.66 -20.12 7.94
CA ASP A 193 -0.85 -20.08 6.72
C ASP A 193 -0.59 -18.66 6.22
N MET A 194 -1.54 -17.73 6.39
CA MET A 194 -1.35 -16.31 6.06
C MET A 194 -0.28 -15.69 6.97
N PHE A 195 -0.37 -15.94 8.28
CA PHE A 195 0.61 -15.41 9.24
C PHE A 195 2.00 -16.02 9.07
N ALA A 196 2.09 -17.30 8.70
CA ALA A 196 3.36 -18.00 8.50
C ALA A 196 4.24 -17.37 7.40
N LYS A 197 3.67 -16.52 6.55
CA LYS A 197 4.38 -15.79 5.49
C LYS A 197 5.13 -14.56 5.97
N VAL A 198 4.83 -14.05 7.18
CA VAL A 198 5.50 -12.86 7.71
C VAL A 198 6.91 -13.20 8.15
N ASP A 199 7.86 -12.95 7.27
CA ASP A 199 9.28 -13.02 7.57
C ASP A 199 10.07 -11.99 6.76
N ILE A 200 10.42 -10.86 7.39
CA ILE A 200 11.18 -9.79 6.74
C ILE A 200 12.56 -10.24 6.26
N ALA A 201 13.19 -11.22 6.92
CA ALA A 201 14.51 -11.69 6.52
C ALA A 201 14.45 -12.47 5.18
N ARG A 202 13.29 -13.02 4.85
CA ARG A 202 13.01 -13.72 3.58
C ARG A 202 12.28 -12.86 2.57
N ALA A 203 11.84 -11.66 2.96
CA ALA A 203 11.18 -10.73 2.06
C ALA A 203 12.15 -10.23 0.99
N THR A 204 11.62 -9.99 -0.21
CA THR A 204 12.40 -9.66 -1.40
C THR A 204 12.11 -8.26 -1.90
N ALA A 205 13.11 -7.61 -2.49
CA ALA A 205 12.96 -6.38 -3.25
C ALA A 205 13.30 -6.64 -4.73
N PHE A 206 12.95 -5.71 -5.62
CA PHE A 206 13.39 -5.80 -7.02
C PHE A 206 14.90 -5.61 -7.16
N LYS A 207 15.49 -4.77 -6.30
CA LYS A 207 16.92 -4.50 -6.27
C LYS A 207 17.51 -5.12 -5.01
N GLN A 208 18.56 -5.91 -5.18
CA GLN A 208 19.27 -6.50 -4.04
C GLN A 208 19.81 -5.42 -3.10
N ALA A 209 20.30 -4.30 -3.66
CA ALA A 209 20.79 -3.17 -2.87
C ALA A 209 19.72 -2.57 -1.93
N ASP A 210 18.45 -2.50 -2.36
CA ASP A 210 17.34 -2.04 -1.51
C ASP A 210 17.09 -3.04 -0.38
N GLN A 211 17.09 -4.34 -0.70
CA GLN A 211 16.89 -5.40 0.30
C GLN A 211 18.00 -5.37 1.36
N ASP A 212 19.26 -5.26 0.95
CA ASP A 212 20.41 -5.19 1.85
C ASP A 212 20.32 -3.95 2.75
N LYS A 213 19.93 -2.81 2.19
CA LYS A 213 19.77 -1.55 2.91
C LYS A 213 18.62 -1.57 3.90
N ILE A 214 17.45 -2.08 3.51
CA ILE A 214 16.31 -2.27 4.41
C ILE A 214 16.71 -3.20 5.55
N ASN A 215 17.36 -4.33 5.26
CA ASN A 215 17.85 -5.25 6.28
C ASN A 215 18.81 -4.55 7.26
N ALA A 216 19.76 -3.76 6.76
CA ALA A 216 20.67 -3.00 7.59
C ALA A 216 19.94 -1.96 8.48
N LEU A 217 18.92 -1.28 7.96
CA LEU A 217 18.12 -0.33 8.72
C LEU A 217 17.26 -1.00 9.81
N VAL A 218 16.62 -2.12 9.48
CA VAL A 218 15.85 -2.94 10.43
C VAL A 218 16.73 -3.35 11.61
N VAL A 219 17.96 -3.81 11.34
CA VAL A 219 18.91 -4.20 12.39
C VAL A 219 19.42 -3.00 13.18
N SER A 220 19.88 -1.94 12.51
CA SER A 220 20.56 -0.81 13.16
C SER A 220 19.62 0.16 13.88
N THR A 221 18.42 0.38 13.35
CA THR A 221 17.49 1.42 13.82
C THR A 221 16.32 0.85 14.60
N PHE A 222 15.88 -0.36 14.23
CA PHE A 222 14.59 -0.88 14.67
C PHE A 222 14.69 -2.12 15.56
N GLY A 223 15.88 -2.46 16.03
CA GLY A 223 16.09 -3.54 17.00
C GLY A 223 16.02 -4.95 16.40
N GLY A 224 16.14 -5.08 15.07
CA GLY A 224 16.27 -6.36 14.37
C GLY A 224 14.97 -6.91 13.79
N HIS A 225 15.12 -7.95 12.96
CA HIS A 225 14.03 -8.57 12.19
C HIS A 225 12.90 -9.12 13.06
N GLY A 226 13.21 -9.65 14.25
CA GLY A 226 12.22 -10.22 15.18
C GLY A 226 11.17 -9.19 15.60
N ARG A 227 11.60 -7.99 15.99
CA ARG A 227 10.69 -6.91 16.38
C ARG A 227 9.79 -6.45 15.24
N LEU A 228 10.32 -6.43 14.01
CA LEU A 228 9.53 -6.10 12.83
C LEU A 228 8.46 -7.16 12.56
N ASN A 229 8.86 -8.43 12.54
CA ASN A 229 7.93 -9.55 12.36
C ASN A 229 6.82 -9.54 13.42
N GLU A 230 7.18 -9.33 14.69
CA GLU A 230 6.21 -9.24 15.80
C GLU A 230 5.21 -8.09 15.61
N ALA A 231 5.68 -6.89 15.24
CA ALA A 231 4.83 -5.73 15.02
C ALA A 231 3.86 -5.94 13.86
N VAL A 232 4.34 -6.49 12.74
CA VAL A 232 3.49 -6.81 11.58
C VAL A 232 2.47 -7.90 11.91
N LEU A 233 2.89 -8.96 12.59
CA LEU A 233 1.98 -10.03 13.02
C LEU A 233 0.90 -9.52 13.98
N LEU A 234 1.25 -8.63 14.91
CA LEU A 234 0.27 -8.02 15.81
C LEU A 234 -0.75 -7.18 15.03
N SER A 235 -0.28 -6.32 14.12
CA SER A 235 -1.13 -5.51 13.24
C SER A 235 -2.12 -6.36 12.43
N LEU A 236 -1.64 -7.45 11.82
CA LEU A 236 -2.49 -8.37 11.07
C LEU A 236 -3.50 -9.11 11.96
N ARG A 237 -3.14 -9.43 13.21
CA ARG A 237 -4.06 -10.04 14.18
C ARG A 237 -5.16 -9.07 14.62
N GLU A 238 -4.82 -7.80 14.86
CA GLU A 238 -5.80 -6.78 15.21
C GLU A 238 -6.79 -6.58 14.05
N TRP A 239 -6.29 -6.44 12.83
CA TRP A 239 -7.11 -6.37 11.63
C TRP A 239 -8.02 -7.60 11.44
N LEU A 240 -7.51 -8.80 11.71
CA LEU A 240 -8.33 -10.01 11.68
C LEU A 240 -9.49 -9.93 12.67
N VAL A 241 -9.22 -9.50 13.90
CA VAL A 241 -10.27 -9.42 14.94
C VAL A 241 -11.39 -8.49 14.46
N GLU A 242 -11.04 -7.34 13.87
CA GLU A 242 -12.02 -6.43 13.28
C GLU A 242 -12.83 -7.10 12.16
N ALA A 243 -12.16 -7.82 11.25
CA ALA A 243 -12.82 -8.53 10.16
C ALA A 243 -13.74 -9.67 10.67
N ALA A 244 -13.33 -10.39 11.71
CA ALA A 244 -14.13 -11.44 12.34
C ALA A 244 -15.38 -10.85 13.02
N LEU A 245 -15.24 -9.72 13.71
CA LEU A 245 -16.38 -8.98 14.26
C LEU A 245 -17.34 -8.53 13.16
N GLU A 246 -16.82 -8.02 12.03
CA GLU A 246 -17.63 -7.68 10.86
C GLU A 246 -18.36 -8.92 10.29
N ALA A 247 -17.68 -10.06 10.18
CA ALA A 247 -18.27 -11.31 9.71
C ALA A 247 -19.44 -11.76 10.61
N THR A 248 -19.23 -11.79 11.93
CA THR A 248 -20.27 -12.19 12.90
C THR A 248 -21.48 -11.25 12.89
N ALA A 249 -21.28 -9.94 12.71
CA ALA A 249 -22.36 -8.97 12.59
C ALA A 249 -23.23 -9.21 11.33
N ARG A 250 -22.61 -9.65 10.23
CA ARG A 250 -23.31 -9.99 8.97
C ARG A 250 -24.13 -11.28 9.05
N SER A 251 -23.68 -12.25 9.84
CA SER A 251 -24.37 -13.54 10.01
C SER A 251 -25.64 -13.46 10.87
N GLY A 252 -25.90 -12.32 11.54
CA GLY A 252 -26.99 -12.18 12.51
C GLY A 252 -26.84 -13.13 13.73
N PRO A 253 -27.74 -13.08 14.72
CA PRO A 253 -27.73 -14.05 15.81
C PRO A 253 -28.17 -15.42 15.28
N ALA A 254 -27.23 -16.18 14.71
CA ALA A 254 -27.40 -17.60 14.47
C ALA A 254 -27.43 -18.32 15.83
N SER A 255 -28.64 -18.56 16.33
CA SER A 255 -29.05 -19.62 17.25
C SER A 255 -27.96 -20.19 18.15
N ALA A 256 -28.03 -19.78 19.43
CA ALA A 256 -27.50 -20.45 20.61
C ALA A 256 -26.69 -21.72 20.31
N VAL A 257 -25.37 -21.60 20.37
CA VAL A 257 -24.48 -22.73 20.64
C VAL A 257 -24.98 -23.36 21.93
N ARG A 258 -25.76 -24.44 21.82
CA ARG A 258 -26.06 -25.30 22.96
C ARG A 258 -24.74 -25.96 23.34
N LEU A 259 -24.06 -25.37 24.32
CA LEU A 259 -23.12 -26.09 25.15
C LEU A 259 -23.93 -27.19 25.85
N HIS A 260 -23.93 -28.40 25.28
CA HIS A 260 -24.31 -29.58 26.03
C HIS A 260 -23.20 -29.84 27.05
N THR A 261 -23.43 -29.35 28.27
CA THR A 261 -22.75 -29.82 29.47
C THR A 261 -23.35 -31.16 29.89
N ALA A 262 -22.47 -32.16 29.99
CA ALA A 262 -22.57 -33.46 30.67
C ALA A 262 -23.61 -34.47 30.14
#